data_AF-A0A0J9T417-F1
#
_entry.id   AF-A0A0J9T417-F1
#
_cell.length_a   1.000
_cell.length_b   1.000
_cell.length_c   1.000
_cell.angle_alpha   90.00
_cell.angle_beta   90.00
_cell.angle_gamma   90.00
#
_symmetry.space_group_name_H-M   'P 1'
#
loop_
_entity.id
_entity.type
_entity.pdbx_description
1 polymer ?
#
loop_
_entity_poly.entity_id
_entity_poly.type
_entity_poly.pdbx_seq_one_letter_code
_entity_poly.pdbx_strand_id
1 'polypeptide(L)'
;MNTTYNSYIEDDKIKTLKLIYNLYYKFDKLKHYEKCQSTNCKCAQECVNLYTQVLNDCNRDVNADYCNELDKFRQKYHAHMNNNNRCDKKYKYLPSPIKSNIAVISVPIVITLTAFILFLLYKVYNNLILMFVYYTFSYNIINIKKL
;
A
#
# COMPACT_ATOMS: atom_id res chain seq x y z
N MET A 1 -5.94 -32.74 -27.22
CA MET A 1 -5.78 -31.99 -25.95
C MET A 1 -5.23 -30.56 -26.13
N ASN A 2 -4.38 -30.27 -27.14
CA ASN A 2 -3.82 -28.92 -27.34
C ASN A 2 -4.79 -27.87 -27.92
N THR A 3 -5.81 -28.26 -28.67
CA THR A 3 -6.72 -27.31 -29.34
C THR A 3 -7.67 -26.62 -28.36
N THR A 4 -8.22 -27.37 -27.40
CA THR A 4 -9.13 -26.84 -26.38
C THR A 4 -8.40 -25.95 -25.36
N TYR A 5 -7.18 -26.31 -24.95
CA TYR A 5 -6.38 -25.50 -24.02
C TYR A 5 -6.00 -24.13 -24.61
N ASN A 6 -5.58 -24.11 -25.88
CA ASN A 6 -5.24 -22.87 -26.57
C ASN A 6 -6.45 -21.95 -26.77
N SER A 7 -7.63 -22.50 -27.10
CA SER A 7 -8.85 -21.68 -27.22
C SER A 7 -9.29 -21.06 -25.90
N TYR A 8 -9.12 -21.77 -24.77
CA TYR A 8 -9.44 -21.25 -23.44
C TYR A 8 -8.50 -20.10 -23.02
N ILE A 9 -7.20 -20.20 -23.31
CA ILE A 9 -6.23 -19.13 -23.02
C ILE A 9 -6.51 -17.88 -23.86
N GLU A 10 -6.90 -18.06 -25.12
CA GLU A 10 -7.21 -16.96 -26.03
C GLU A 10 -8.49 -16.23 -25.59
N ASP A 11 -9.52 -16.97 -25.16
CA ASP A 11 -10.79 -16.40 -24.70
C ASP A 11 -10.64 -15.60 -23.39
N ASP A 12 -9.82 -16.10 -22.44
CA ASP A 12 -9.56 -15.39 -21.18
C ASP A 12 -8.78 -14.09 -21.40
N LYS A 13 -7.72 -14.11 -22.24
CA LYS A 13 -6.97 -12.89 -22.60
C LYS A 13 -7.86 -11.87 -23.32
N ILE A 14 -8.72 -12.31 -24.22
CA ILE A 14 -9.68 -11.44 -24.92
C ILE A 14 -10.66 -10.82 -23.92
N LYS A 15 -11.15 -11.60 -22.96
CA LYS A 15 -12.03 -11.11 -21.89
C LYS A 15 -11.34 -10.05 -21.03
N THR A 16 -10.11 -10.30 -20.59
CA THR A 16 -9.29 -9.35 -19.84
C THR A 16 -9.09 -8.04 -20.62
N LEU A 17 -8.76 -8.14 -21.91
CA LEU A 17 -8.56 -6.97 -22.76
C LEU A 17 -9.84 -6.15 -22.92
N LYS A 18 -11.00 -6.82 -23.09
CA LYS A 18 -12.32 -6.16 -23.14
C LYS A 18 -12.63 -5.40 -21.84
N LEU A 19 -12.30 -5.97 -20.68
CA LEU A 19 -12.52 -5.31 -19.39
C LEU A 19 -11.69 -4.04 -19.26
N ILE A 20 -10.38 -4.10 -19.56
CA ILE A 20 -9.50 -2.92 -19.55
C ILE A 20 -9.97 -1.88 -20.57
N TYR A 21 -10.32 -2.30 -21.79
CA TYR A 21 -10.83 -1.41 -22.82
C TYR A 21 -12.09 -0.67 -22.35
N ASN A 22 -13.06 -1.39 -21.78
CA ASN A 22 -14.29 -0.80 -21.26
C ASN A 22 -14.03 0.22 -20.14
N LEU A 23 -13.04 -0.07 -19.29
CA LEU A 23 -12.61 0.81 -18.21
C LEU A 23 -12.05 2.13 -18.76
N TYR A 24 -11.12 2.06 -19.72
CA TYR A 24 -10.57 3.23 -20.39
C TYR A 24 -11.63 4.00 -21.19
N TYR A 25 -12.54 3.31 -21.87
CA TYR A 25 -13.64 3.92 -22.60
C TYR A 25 -14.59 4.70 -21.68
N LYS A 26 -14.94 4.18 -20.51
CA LYS A 26 -15.75 4.92 -19.52
C LYS A 26 -14.99 6.12 -18.95
N PHE A 27 -13.70 5.97 -18.70
CA PHE A 27 -12.87 7.06 -18.24
C PHE A 27 -12.71 8.19 -19.28
N ASP A 28 -12.62 7.84 -20.55
CA ASP A 28 -12.56 8.81 -21.63
C ASP A 28 -13.85 9.64 -21.73
N LYS A 29 -15.01 9.00 -21.57
CA LYS A 29 -16.30 9.71 -21.46
C LYS A 29 -16.36 10.65 -20.27
N LEU A 30 -15.78 10.26 -19.13
CA LEU A 30 -15.70 11.11 -17.95
C LEU A 30 -14.85 12.37 -18.23
N LYS A 31 -13.77 12.25 -19.01
CA LYS A 31 -12.90 13.38 -19.37
C LYS A 31 -13.56 14.39 -20.29
N HIS A 32 -14.29 13.91 -21.30
CA HIS A 32 -14.82 14.76 -22.37
C HIS A 32 -16.24 15.25 -22.12
N TYR A 33 -16.90 14.80 -21.04
CA TYR A 33 -18.25 15.20 -20.61
C TYR A 33 -19.39 14.95 -21.62
N GLU A 34 -19.10 14.52 -22.85
CA GLU A 34 -20.03 14.43 -23.99
C GLU A 34 -21.19 13.44 -23.81
N LYS A 35 -21.12 12.50 -22.84
CA LYS A 35 -22.11 11.41 -22.73
C LYS A 35 -22.59 11.11 -21.31
N CYS A 36 -22.30 11.97 -20.34
CA CYS A 36 -22.78 11.76 -18.98
C CYS A 36 -24.25 12.19 -18.90
N GLN A 37 -25.17 11.22 -18.98
CA GLN A 37 -26.65 11.36 -19.01
C GLN A 37 -27.28 12.21 -17.88
N SER A 38 -26.50 12.81 -16.98
CA SER A 38 -27.02 13.77 -15.99
C SER A 38 -25.92 14.64 -15.39
N THR A 39 -24.83 14.06 -14.88
CA THR A 39 -23.70 14.78 -14.27
C THR A 39 -22.40 14.00 -14.41
N ASN A 40 -21.27 14.71 -14.35
CA ASN A 40 -19.92 14.13 -14.33
C ASN A 40 -19.74 13.09 -13.21
N CYS A 41 -20.47 13.25 -12.11
CA CYS A 41 -20.38 12.35 -10.96
C CYS A 41 -21.08 11.00 -11.19
N LYS A 42 -22.10 10.95 -12.06
CA LYS A 42 -22.69 9.66 -12.48
C LYS A 42 -21.69 8.86 -13.32
N CYS A 43 -20.96 9.51 -14.22
CA CYS A 43 -19.87 8.86 -14.97
C CYS A 43 -18.73 8.41 -14.07
N ALA A 44 -18.34 9.23 -13.08
CA ALA A 44 -17.33 8.86 -12.10
C ALA A 44 -17.77 7.63 -11.29
N GLN A 45 -19.03 7.60 -10.84
CA GLN A 45 -19.62 6.44 -10.17
C GLN A 45 -19.59 5.17 -11.03
N GLU A 46 -20.00 5.25 -12.30
CA GLU A 46 -19.95 4.10 -13.21
C GLU A 46 -18.52 3.60 -13.44
N CYS A 47 -17.56 4.52 -13.55
CA CYS A 47 -16.15 4.19 -13.71
C CYS A 47 -15.61 3.47 -12.47
N VAL A 48 -15.93 3.97 -11.27
CA VAL A 48 -15.55 3.37 -9.98
C VAL A 48 -16.19 1.99 -9.79
N ASN A 49 -17.46 1.84 -10.15
CA ASN A 49 -18.17 0.57 -10.05
C ASN A 49 -17.54 -0.48 -10.98
N LEU A 50 -17.26 -0.11 -12.24
CA LEU A 50 -16.58 -1.01 -13.16
C LEU A 50 -15.17 -1.35 -12.67
N TYR A 51 -14.41 -0.35 -12.21
CA TYR A 51 -13.08 -0.56 -11.62
C TYR A 51 -13.13 -1.60 -10.50
N THR A 52 -14.10 -1.48 -9.59
CA THR A 52 -14.23 -2.39 -8.44
C THR A 52 -14.53 -3.82 -8.89
N GLN A 53 -15.29 -4.01 -9.96
CA GLN A 53 -15.54 -5.35 -10.51
C GLN A 53 -14.27 -5.95 -11.09
N VAL A 54 -13.54 -5.19 -11.91
CA VAL A 54 -12.33 -5.68 -12.59
C VAL A 54 -11.14 -5.84 -11.65
N LEU A 55 -11.14 -5.13 -10.51
CA LEU A 55 -10.14 -5.23 -9.46
C LEU A 55 -10.10 -6.62 -8.80
N ASN A 56 -11.25 -7.27 -8.65
CA ASN A 56 -11.33 -8.60 -8.04
C ASN A 56 -10.59 -9.67 -8.85
N ASP A 57 -10.46 -9.44 -10.16
CA ASP A 57 -9.75 -10.34 -11.07
C ASP A 57 -8.23 -10.12 -11.02
N CYS A 58 -7.73 -9.11 -10.29
CA CYS A 58 -6.30 -8.90 -10.11
C CYS A 58 -5.70 -9.87 -9.09
N ASN A 59 -4.88 -10.78 -9.59
CA ASN A 59 -4.02 -11.67 -8.81
C ASN A 59 -2.60 -11.57 -9.33
N ARG A 60 -1.69 -10.87 -8.63
CA ARG A 60 -0.33 -10.65 -9.12
C ARG A 60 0.47 -11.93 -9.35
N ASP A 61 0.16 -13.03 -8.68
CA ASP A 61 0.85 -14.31 -8.88
C ASP A 61 0.45 -14.99 -10.20
N VAL A 62 -0.69 -14.60 -10.77
CA VAL A 62 -1.28 -15.20 -11.98
C VAL A 62 -1.28 -14.22 -13.16
N ASN A 63 -1.62 -12.95 -12.93
CA ASN A 63 -1.83 -11.94 -13.96
C ASN A 63 -1.22 -10.57 -13.60
N ALA A 64 0.06 -10.56 -13.24
CA ALA A 64 0.80 -9.35 -12.87
C ALA A 64 0.63 -8.17 -13.85
N ASP A 65 0.66 -8.42 -15.16
CA ASP A 65 0.53 -7.37 -16.18
C ASP A 65 -0.85 -6.70 -16.14
N TYR A 66 -1.91 -7.48 -15.93
CA TYR A 66 -3.27 -6.97 -15.77
C TYR A 66 -3.37 -6.06 -14.54
N CYS A 67 -2.87 -6.53 -13.40
CA CYS A 67 -2.80 -5.75 -12.17
C CYS A 67 -1.99 -4.45 -12.31
N ASN A 68 -0.87 -4.51 -13.03
CA ASN A 68 -0.01 -3.34 -13.28
C ASN A 68 -0.74 -2.32 -14.16
N GLU A 69 -1.49 -2.76 -15.16
CA GLU A 69 -2.26 -1.86 -16.01
C GLU A 69 -3.43 -1.22 -15.26
N LEU A 70 -4.09 -1.95 -14.36
CA LEU A 70 -5.09 -1.38 -13.45
C LEU A 70 -4.49 -0.31 -12.53
N ASP A 71 -3.24 -0.47 -12.06
CA ASP A 71 -2.60 0.57 -11.23
C ASP A 71 -2.26 1.82 -12.05
N LYS A 72 -1.77 1.66 -13.29
CA LYS A 72 -1.58 2.81 -14.20
C LYS A 72 -2.90 3.54 -14.46
N PHE A 73 -3.98 2.80 -14.67
CA PHE A 73 -5.31 3.38 -14.81
C PHE A 73 -5.70 4.16 -13.56
N ARG A 74 -5.52 3.57 -12.36
CA ARG A 74 -5.80 4.22 -11.07
C ARG A 74 -5.09 5.57 -10.95
N GLN A 75 -3.81 5.62 -11.31
CA GLN A 75 -3.02 6.86 -11.28
C GLN A 75 -3.59 7.92 -12.22
N LYS A 76 -3.92 7.55 -13.47
CA LYS A 76 -4.55 8.46 -14.45
C LYS A 76 -5.89 8.99 -13.96
N TYR A 77 -6.71 8.13 -13.35
CA TYR A 77 -8.01 8.49 -12.81
C TYR A 77 -7.87 9.47 -11.64
N HIS A 78 -7.00 9.17 -10.67
CA HIS A 78 -6.73 10.06 -9.52
C HIS A 78 -6.26 11.44 -9.98
N ALA A 79 -5.34 11.50 -10.95
CA ALA A 79 -4.86 12.76 -11.51
C ALA A 79 -6.00 13.60 -12.13
N HIS A 80 -6.92 12.96 -12.87
CA HIS A 80 -8.08 13.63 -13.43
C HIS A 80 -9.07 14.13 -12.36
N MET A 81 -9.37 13.29 -11.36
CA MET A 81 -10.36 13.63 -10.32
C MET A 81 -9.87 14.68 -9.34
N ASN A 82 -8.55 14.80 -9.12
CA ASN A 82 -7.98 15.88 -8.31
C ASN A 82 -8.23 17.26 -8.95
N ASN A 83 -8.15 17.35 -10.28
CA ASN A 83 -8.39 18.60 -11.00
C ASN A 83 -9.89 18.93 -11.11
N ASN A 84 -10.77 17.94 -11.02
CA ASN A 84 -12.23 18.07 -11.19
C ASN A 84 -12.98 17.71 -9.89
N ASN A 85 -13.02 18.65 -8.94
CA ASN A 85 -13.38 18.40 -7.54
C ASN A 85 -14.88 18.22 -7.22
N ARG A 86 -15.78 18.13 -8.21
CA ARG A 86 -17.23 18.32 -8.01
C ARG A 86 -18.01 17.11 -7.48
N CYS A 87 -17.36 15.95 -7.33
CA CYS A 87 -18.02 14.71 -6.92
C CYS A 87 -17.69 14.31 -5.47
N ASP A 88 -18.50 13.40 -4.90
CA ASP A 88 -18.24 12.83 -3.58
C ASP A 88 -16.85 12.18 -3.50
N LYS A 89 -16.24 12.24 -2.30
CA LYS A 89 -14.91 11.65 -2.03
C LYS A 89 -14.81 10.18 -2.46
N LYS A 90 -15.87 9.38 -2.27
CA LYS A 90 -15.92 7.96 -2.66
C LYS A 90 -15.69 7.72 -4.16
N TYR A 91 -15.95 8.71 -5.01
CA TYR A 91 -15.74 8.60 -6.45
C TYR A 91 -14.42 9.24 -6.90
N LYS A 92 -13.68 9.91 -6.00
CA LYS A 92 -12.35 10.48 -6.33
C LYS A 92 -11.23 9.47 -6.19
N TYR A 93 -11.43 8.45 -5.37
CA TYR A 93 -10.39 7.48 -5.02
C TYR A 93 -10.77 6.08 -5.46
N LEU A 94 -9.86 5.48 -6.22
CA LEU A 94 -9.83 4.06 -6.53
C LEU A 94 -8.79 3.34 -5.64
N PRO A 95 -9.10 2.15 -5.09
CA PRO A 95 -8.16 1.36 -4.29
C PRO A 95 -7.02 0.81 -5.15
N SER A 96 -5.85 0.62 -4.53
CA SER A 96 -4.68 0.04 -5.20
C SER A 96 -4.93 -1.44 -5.54
N PRO A 97 -4.68 -1.89 -6.78
CA PRO A 97 -4.65 -3.32 -7.13
C PRO A 97 -3.39 -4.00 -6.60
N ILE A 98 -2.36 -3.20 -6.32
CA ILE A 98 -1.13 -3.66 -5.69
C ILE A 98 -1.35 -3.63 -4.18
N LYS A 99 -1.57 -4.80 -3.59
CA LYS A 99 -1.48 -4.98 -2.14
C LYS A 99 -0.03 -4.73 -1.74
N SER A 100 0.24 -3.65 -1.02
CA SER A 100 1.52 -3.49 -0.35
C SER A 100 1.63 -4.59 0.69
N ASN A 101 2.67 -5.41 0.61
CA ASN A 101 2.99 -6.38 1.64
C ASN A 101 3.60 -5.60 2.83
N ILE A 102 2.77 -4.82 3.52
CA ILE A 102 3.17 -3.96 4.64
C ILE A 102 3.93 -4.78 5.70
N ALA A 103 3.55 -6.05 5.86
CA ALA A 103 4.23 -7.01 6.74
C ALA A 103 5.72 -7.23 6.40
N VAL A 104 6.11 -7.22 5.12
CA VAL A 104 7.50 -7.46 4.71
C VAL A 104 8.39 -6.25 5.05
N ILE A 105 7.82 -5.04 5.03
CA ILE A 105 8.55 -3.80 5.31
C ILE A 105 8.61 -3.51 6.82
N SER A 106 7.59 -3.93 7.59
CA SER A 106 7.51 -3.63 9.03
C SER A 106 8.43 -4.49 9.90
N VAL A 107 8.70 -5.74 9.53
CA VAL A 107 9.52 -6.67 10.31
C VAL A 107 10.93 -6.13 10.62
N PRO A 108 11.75 -5.67 9.65
CA PRO A 108 13.09 -5.18 9.95
C PRO A 108 13.09 -3.90 10.81
N ILE A 109 12.05 -3.06 10.69
CA ILE A 109 11.90 -1.84 11.49
C ILE A 109 11.64 -2.18 12.96
N VAL A 110 10.78 -3.16 13.23
CA VAL A 110 10.49 -3.58 14.62
C VAL A 110 11.72 -4.22 15.27
N ILE A 111 12.46 -5.06 14.54
CA ILE A 111 13.68 -5.71 15.05
C ILE A 111 14.76 -4.65 15.37
N THR A 112 14.97 -3.68 14.48
CA THR A 112 15.97 -2.63 14.70
C THR A 112 15.60 -1.71 15.88
N LEU A 113 14.34 -1.31 16.00
CA LEU A 113 13.86 -0.50 17.13
C LEU A 113 14.00 -1.24 18.46
N THR A 114 13.61 -2.50 18.52
CA THR A 114 13.72 -3.32 19.74
C THR A 114 15.17 -3.52 20.15
N ALA A 115 16.07 -3.84 19.21
CA ALA A 115 17.51 -3.94 19.47
C ALA A 115 18.12 -2.61 19.97
N PHE A 116 17.70 -1.48 19.39
CA PHE A 116 18.18 -0.16 19.80
C PHE A 116 17.75 0.20 21.23
N ILE A 117 16.50 -0.09 21.59
CA ILE A 117 15.99 0.11 22.97
C ILE A 117 16.77 -0.75 23.96
N LEU A 118 16.99 -2.03 23.64
CA LEU A 118 17.78 -2.94 24.48
C LEU A 118 19.22 -2.45 24.67
N PHE A 119 19.85 -1.94 23.61
CA PHE A 119 21.19 -1.37 23.68
C PHE A 119 21.26 -0.15 24.61
N LEU A 120 20.28 0.75 24.54
CA LEU A 120 20.20 1.91 25.44
C LEU A 120 19.99 1.47 26.89
N LEU A 121 19.08 0.52 27.13
CA LEU A 121 18.83 -0.03 28.48
C LEU A 121 20.07 -0.69 29.07
N TYR A 122 20.77 -1.51 28.28
CA TYR A 122 22.02 -2.15 28.70
C TYR A 122 23.07 -1.11 29.11
N LYS A 123 23.24 -0.05 28.31
CA LYS A 123 24.20 1.02 28.62
C LYS A 123 23.85 1.76 29.92
N VAL A 124 22.57 2.10 30.13
CA VAL A 124 22.10 2.79 31.36
C VAL A 124 22.29 1.89 32.57
N TYR A 125 21.92 0.61 32.45
CA TYR A 125 22.07 -0.37 33.52
C TYR A 125 23.53 -0.56 33.94
N ASN A 126 24.44 -0.70 32.97
CA ASN A 126 25.86 -0.83 33.26
C ASN A 126 26.45 0.42 33.93
N ASN A 127 26.05 1.62 33.50
CA ASN A 127 26.45 2.87 34.13
C ASN A 127 25.96 2.98 35.59
N LEU A 128 24.73 2.53 35.87
CA LEU A 128 24.19 2.51 37.23
C LEU A 128 24.98 1.57 38.15
N ILE A 129 25.34 0.38 37.65
CA ILE A 129 26.19 -0.56 38.40
C ILE A 129 27.55 0.06 38.73
N LEU A 130 28.21 0.66 37.73
CA LEU A 130 29.51 1.31 37.93
C LEU A 130 29.44 2.42 38.98
N MET A 131 28.38 3.23 38.95
CA MET A 131 28.15 4.28 39.94
C MET A 131 27.96 3.71 41.35
N PHE A 132 27.22 2.60 41.48
CA PHE A 132 26.98 1.94 42.76
C PHE A 132 28.27 1.31 43.34
N VAL A 133 29.07 0.65 42.50
CA VAL A 133 30.38 0.10 42.90
C VAL A 133 31.33 1.22 43.33
N TYR A 134 31.40 2.31 42.58
CA TYR A 134 32.22 3.46 42.93
C TYR A 134 31.78 4.11 44.25
N TYR A 135 30.48 4.25 44.46
CA TYR A 135 29.91 4.82 45.69
C TYR A 135 30.25 3.97 46.91
N THR A 136 30.02 2.65 46.85
CA THR A 136 30.32 1.72 47.95
C THR A 136 31.81 1.68 48.27
N PHE A 137 32.67 1.66 47.26
CA PHE A 137 34.13 1.73 47.44
C PHE A 137 34.55 3.04 48.14
N SER A 138 34.03 4.18 47.67
CA SER A 138 34.33 5.50 48.24
C SER A 138 33.84 5.61 49.70
N TYR A 139 32.64 5.12 49.99
CA TYR A 139 32.07 5.08 51.34
C TYR A 139 32.95 4.26 52.30
N ASN A 140 33.41 3.09 51.88
CA ASN A 140 34.31 2.24 52.66
C ASN A 140 35.65 2.92 52.95
N ILE A 141 36.27 3.60 51.97
CA ILE A 141 37.52 4.35 52.18
C ILE A 141 37.34 5.47 53.21
N ILE A 142 36.22 6.22 53.14
CA ILE A 142 35.94 7.30 54.09
C ILE A 142 35.81 6.75 55.52
N ASN A 143 35.13 5.61 55.70
CA ASN A 143 34.99 5.00 57.02
C ASN A 143 36.31 4.47 57.58
N ILE A 144 37.20 3.91 56.75
CA ILE A 144 38.55 3.50 57.19
C ILE A 144 39.36 4.70 57.66
N LYS A 145 39.28 5.85 56.97
CA LYS A 145 40.01 7.07 57.37
C LYS A 145 39.49 7.75 58.64
N LYS A 146 38.31 7.38 59.13
CA LYS A 146 37.72 7.91 60.36
C LYS A 146 38.08 7.11 61.62
N LEU A 147 38.70 5.94 61.46
CA LEU A 147 39.19 5.08 62.55
C LEU A 147 40.63 5.47 62.92
#